data_AF-A0A4Q5HFK3-F1
#
_entry.id   AF-A0A4Q5HFK3-F1
#
_cell.length_a   1.000
_cell.length_b   1.000
_cell.length_c   1.000
_cell.angle_alpha   90.00
_cell.angle_beta   90.00
_cell.angle_gamma   90.00
#
_symmetry.space_group_name_H-M   'P 1'
#
loop_
_entity.id
_entity.type
_entity.pdbx_description
1 polymer ?
#
loop_
_entity_poly.entity_id
_entity_poly.type
_entity_poly.pdbx_seq_one_letter_code
_entity_poly.pdbx_strand_id
1 'polypeptide(L)'
;MEQKNKKSLRTCGCCLKKLPLEAFYINKRTQNPDNYCKECRKATCRKRYHHTQIINDTRSYPVITETNDYNLRMTLILHARQVVRESIARKRRSLREIAID
;
A
#
# COMPACT_ATOMS: atom_id res chain seq x y z
N MET A 1 52.56 -2.43 1.88
CA MET A 1 51.85 -1.70 0.79
C MET A 1 50.36 -1.84 1.05
N GLU A 2 49.74 -0.80 1.59
CA GLU A 2 48.35 -0.82 2.02
C GLU A 2 47.44 -0.60 0.81
N GLN A 3 46.87 -1.69 0.28
CA GLN A 3 45.87 -1.61 -0.78
C GLN A 3 44.61 -0.98 -0.19
N LYS A 4 44.51 0.36 -0.27
CA LYS A 4 43.27 1.09 -0.03
C LYS A 4 42.21 0.56 -0.99
N ASN A 5 41.45 -0.40 -0.51
CA ASN A 5 40.29 -0.99 -1.16
C ASN A 5 39.33 0.17 -1.49
N LYS A 6 39.37 0.66 -2.74
CA LYS A 6 38.50 1.74 -3.23
C LYS A 6 37.08 1.18 -3.24
N LYS A 7 36.41 1.23 -2.08
CA LYS A 7 34.99 0.92 -1.96
C LYS A 7 34.29 1.78 -2.99
N SER A 8 33.76 1.16 -4.04
CA SER A 8 33.01 1.85 -5.07
C SER A 8 31.91 2.66 -4.40
N LEU A 9 31.91 3.97 -4.64
CA LEU A 9 30.96 4.90 -4.03
C LEU A 9 29.86 5.19 -5.03
N ARG A 10 28.63 5.24 -4.53
CA ARG A 10 27.46 5.62 -5.32
C ARG A 10 26.66 6.70 -4.62
N THR A 11 26.13 7.62 -5.41
CA THR A 11 25.24 8.68 -4.91
C THR A 11 23.82 8.16 -4.81
N CYS A 12 23.21 8.30 -3.64
CA CYS A 12 21.78 8.01 -3.46
C CYS A 12 20.93 9.10 -4.13
N GLY A 13 19.99 8.71 -5.00
CA GLY A 13 19.09 9.65 -5.67
C GLY A 13 18.06 10.33 -4.76
N CYS A 14 17.96 9.95 -3.48
CA CYS A 14 17.03 10.54 -2.51
C CYS A 14 17.73 11.51 -1.56
N CYS A 15 18.80 11.09 -0.88
CA CYS A 15 19.51 11.94 0.08
C CYS A 15 20.76 12.61 -0.48
N LEU A 16 21.12 12.34 -1.74
CA LEU A 16 22.28 12.89 -2.47
C LEU A 16 23.65 12.64 -1.83
N LYS A 17 23.72 11.79 -0.79
CA LYS A 17 24.97 11.38 -0.15
C LYS A 17 25.70 10.36 -1.02
N LYS A 18 27.03 10.52 -1.14
CA LYS A 18 27.94 9.49 -1.66
C LYS A 18 28.15 8.43 -0.57
N LEU A 19 27.75 7.20 -0.85
CA LEU A 19 27.74 6.10 0.10
C LEU A 19 28.42 4.87 -0.53
N PRO A 20 28.97 3.96 0.27
CA PRO A 20 29.56 2.74 -0.26
C PRO A 20 28.47 1.80 -0.82
N LEU A 21 28.82 0.93 -1.78
CA LEU A 21 27.85 0.06 -2.46
C LEU A 21 27.05 -0.83 -1.50
N GLU A 22 27.60 -1.22 -0.36
CA GLU A 22 26.92 -2.03 0.65
C GLU A 22 25.72 -1.30 1.29
N ALA A 23 25.69 0.03 1.20
CA ALA A 23 24.56 0.84 1.63
C ALA A 23 23.36 0.78 0.67
N PHE A 24 23.48 0.10 -0.47
CA PHE A 24 22.44 -0.08 -1.48
C PHE A 24 22.01 -1.55 -1.57
N TYR A 25 20.76 -1.80 -1.96
CA TYR A 25 20.34 -3.14 -2.34
C TYR A 25 20.87 -3.46 -3.74
N ILE A 26 21.15 -4.74 -4.03
CA ILE A 26 21.49 -5.19 -5.39
C ILE A 26 20.22 -5.69 -6.07
N ASN A 27 19.92 -5.16 -7.24
CA ASN A 27 18.79 -5.62 -8.04
C ASN A 27 19.11 -6.99 -8.63
N LYS A 28 18.36 -8.03 -8.23
CA LYS A 28 18.59 -9.41 -8.70
C LYS A 28 18.50 -9.58 -10.22
N ARG A 29 17.69 -8.75 -10.91
CA ARG A 29 17.50 -8.82 -12.36
C ARG A 29 18.64 -8.15 -13.11
N THR A 30 19.07 -6.97 -12.67
CA THR A 30 20.06 -6.16 -13.41
C THR A 30 21.46 -6.25 -12.83
N GLN A 31 21.65 -6.92 -11.69
CA GLN A 31 22.89 -6.98 -10.87
C GLN A 31 23.49 -5.63 -10.46
N ASN A 32 22.80 -4.54 -10.80
CA ASN A 32 23.20 -3.19 -10.44
C ASN A 32 22.69 -2.82 -9.04
N PRO A 33 23.43 -1.98 -8.31
CA PRO A 33 22.94 -1.39 -7.09
C PRO A 33 21.64 -0.62 -7.36
N ASP A 34 20.85 -0.42 -6.31
CA ASP A 34 19.59 0.31 -6.37
C ASP A 34 19.80 1.83 -6.34
N ASN A 35 18.88 2.61 -6.90
CA ASN A 35 19.03 4.08 -7.01
C ASN A 35 18.99 4.79 -5.66
N TYR A 36 18.37 4.17 -4.66
CA TYR A 36 18.24 4.70 -3.31
C TYR A 36 18.95 3.80 -2.31
N CYS A 37 19.59 4.41 -1.31
CA CYS A 37 20.21 3.65 -0.23
C CYS A 37 19.16 2.95 0.64
N LYS A 38 19.59 1.93 1.36
CA LYS A 38 18.76 1.12 2.26
C LYS A 38 17.99 1.99 3.27
N GLU A 39 18.63 3.02 3.82
CA GLU A 39 17.99 3.93 4.78
C GLU A 39 16.90 4.80 4.15
N CYS A 40 17.13 5.37 2.95
CA CYS A 40 16.09 6.10 2.22
C CYS A 40 14.92 5.19 1.85
N ARG A 41 15.18 3.96 1.40
CA ARG A 41 14.15 2.94 1.16
C ARG A 41 13.31 2.68 2.41
N LYS A 42 13.96 2.42 3.56
CA LYS A 42 13.27 2.23 4.85
C LYS A 42 12.43 3.44 5.23
N ALA A 43 12.97 4.65 5.10
CA ALA A 43 12.25 5.88 5.42
C ALA A 43 11.02 6.07 4.53
N THR A 44 11.12 5.82 3.22
CA THR A 44 9.97 5.85 2.31
C THR A 44 8.92 4.81 2.69
N CYS A 45 9.32 3.58 3.01
CA CYS A 45 8.39 2.54 3.47
C CYS A 45 7.67 2.96 4.76
N ARG A 46 8.40 3.50 5.76
CA ARG A 46 7.81 4.01 7.00
C ARG A 46 6.82 5.14 6.74
N LYS A 47 7.17 6.12 5.89
CA LYS A 47 6.25 7.21 5.51
C LYS A 47 4.96 6.69 4.88
N ARG A 48 5.06 5.74 3.95
CA ARG A 48 3.88 5.10 3.34
C ARG A 48 3.03 4.39 4.38
N TYR A 49 3.66 3.63 5.28
CA TYR A 49 2.96 2.95 6.37
C TYR A 49 2.23 3.95 7.28
N HIS A 50 2.91 5.00 7.75
CA HIS A 50 2.28 6.04 8.57
C HIS A 50 1.13 6.73 7.82
N HIS A 51 1.28 7.02 6.53
CA HIS A 51 0.20 7.59 5.73
C HIS A 51 -1.00 6.67 5.63
N THR A 52 -0.79 5.36 5.43
CA THR A 52 -1.91 4.38 5.44
C THR A 52 -2.57 4.26 6.81
N GLN A 53 -1.81 4.35 7.90
CA GLN A 53 -2.37 4.33 9.26
C GLN A 53 -3.21 5.58 9.53
N ILE A 54 -2.71 6.77 9.16
CA ILE A 54 -3.50 8.01 9.26
C ILE A 54 -4.80 7.90 8.47
N ILE A 55 -4.76 7.37 7.25
CA ILE A 55 -6.00 7.14 6.47
C ILE A 55 -6.96 6.22 7.21
N ASN A 56 -6.46 5.14 7.83
CA ASN A 56 -7.29 4.23 8.59
C ASN A 56 -7.91 4.89 9.84
N ASP A 57 -7.17 5.74 10.53
CA ASP A 57 -7.65 6.47 11.71
C ASP A 57 -8.65 7.58 11.33
N THR A 58 -8.55 8.16 10.13
CA THR A 58 -9.47 9.22 9.64
C THR A 58 -10.76 8.69 8.99
N ARG A 59 -10.99 7.37 8.98
CA ARG A 59 -12.20 6.80 8.36
C ARG A 59 -13.44 7.38 9.03
N SER A 60 -14.29 8.06 8.26
CA SER A 60 -15.59 8.56 8.76
C SER A 60 -16.69 7.51 8.70
N TYR A 61 -16.41 6.31 8.19
CA TYR A 61 -17.38 5.24 7.99
C TYR A 61 -17.09 4.07 8.93
N PRO A 62 -18.14 3.40 9.44
CA PRO A 62 -17.97 2.27 10.35
C PRO A 62 -17.35 1.08 9.62
N VAL A 63 -16.34 0.47 10.24
CA VAL A 63 -15.79 -0.81 9.79
C VAL A 63 -16.47 -1.92 10.58
N ILE A 64 -17.31 -2.69 9.91
CA ILE A 64 -18.19 -3.69 10.53
C ILE A 64 -17.39 -4.68 11.39
N THR A 65 -16.21 -5.12 10.93
CA THR A 65 -15.33 -6.05 11.66
C THR A 65 -14.68 -5.44 12.89
N GLU A 66 -14.51 -4.11 12.93
CA GLU A 66 -13.92 -3.37 14.05
C GLU A 66 -15.02 -2.85 15.01
N THR A 67 -16.30 -3.09 14.71
CA THR A 67 -17.42 -2.68 15.56
C THR A 67 -17.56 -3.65 16.73
N ASN A 68 -17.29 -3.17 17.95
CA ASN A 68 -17.34 -3.98 19.17
C ASN A 68 -18.77 -4.25 19.66
N ASP A 69 -19.69 -3.30 19.49
CA ASP A 69 -21.09 -3.49 19.87
C ASP A 69 -21.74 -4.56 18.98
N TYR A 70 -22.22 -5.63 19.61
CA TYR A 70 -22.80 -6.78 18.92
C TYR A 70 -24.04 -6.42 18.10
N ASN A 71 -24.96 -5.65 18.68
CA ASN A 71 -26.24 -5.32 18.06
C ASN A 71 -26.04 -4.37 16.87
N LEU A 72 -25.18 -3.37 17.04
CA LEU A 72 -24.79 -2.46 15.98
C LEU A 72 -24.07 -3.22 14.85
N ARG A 73 -23.11 -4.09 15.19
CA ARG A 73 -22.40 -4.91 14.20
C ARG A 73 -23.37 -5.80 13.40
N MET A 74 -24.32 -6.46 14.08
CA MET A 74 -25.32 -7.29 13.42
C MET A 74 -26.21 -6.45 12.48
N THR A 75 -26.64 -5.28 12.93
CA THR A 75 -27.45 -4.34 12.13
C THR A 75 -26.70 -3.92 10.87
N LEU A 76 -25.43 -3.55 10.99
CA LEU A 76 -24.58 -3.17 9.86
C LEU A 76 -24.38 -4.34 8.88
N ILE A 77 -24.17 -5.57 9.38
CA ILE A 77 -24.06 -6.78 8.54
C ILE A 77 -25.33 -6.99 7.72
N LEU A 78 -26.50 -6.94 8.36
CA LEU A 78 -27.78 -7.14 7.70
C LEU A 78 -28.04 -6.05 6.65
N HIS A 79 -27.77 -4.79 6.99
CA HIS A 79 -27.90 -3.67 6.06
C HIS A 79 -26.96 -3.83 4.85
N ALA A 80 -25.69 -4.16 5.06
CA ALA A 80 -24.73 -4.38 3.98
C ALA A 80 -25.19 -5.50 3.04
N ARG A 81 -25.71 -6.62 3.58
CA ARG A 81 -26.28 -7.71 2.77
C ARG A 81 -27.46 -7.23 1.93
N GLN A 82 -28.35 -6.42 2.51
CA GLN A 82 -29.50 -5.88 1.79
C GLN A 82 -29.07 -4.97 0.63
N VAL A 83 -28.16 -4.02 0.88
CA VAL A 83 -27.63 -3.10 -0.15
C VAL A 83 -26.99 -3.87 -1.31
N VAL A 84 -26.24 -4.93 -1.03
CA VAL A 84 -25.64 -5.79 -2.07
C VAL A 84 -26.71 -6.50 -2.89
N ARG A 85 -27.74 -7.08 -2.23
CA ARG A 85 -28.85 -7.74 -2.95
C ARG A 85 -29.58 -6.78 -3.88
N GLU A 86 -29.87 -5.57 -3.41
CA GLU A 86 -30.53 -4.54 -4.20
C GLU A 86 -29.66 -4.08 -5.38
N SER A 87 -28.35 -3.91 -5.15
CA SER A 87 -27.40 -3.57 -6.21
C SER A 87 -27.37 -4.64 -7.31
N ILE A 88 -27.31 -5.91 -6.94
CA ILE A 88 -27.37 -7.04 -7.88
C ILE A 88 -28.70 -7.04 -8.63
N ALA A 89 -29.83 -6.82 -7.94
CA ALA A 89 -31.14 -6.78 -8.57
C ALA A 89 -31.25 -5.64 -9.60
N ARG A 90 -30.76 -4.43 -9.26
CA ARG A 90 -30.68 -3.29 -10.18
C ARG A 90 -29.82 -3.62 -11.40
N LYS A 91 -28.63 -4.21 -11.19
CA LYS A 91 -27.74 -4.58 -12.30
C LYS A 91 -28.37 -5.62 -13.23
N ARG A 92 -29.04 -6.63 -12.67
CA ARG A 92 -29.76 -7.65 -13.45
C ARG A 92 -30.93 -7.05 -14.25
N ARG A 93 -31.63 -6.06 -13.70
CA ARG A 93 -32.70 -5.36 -14.42
C ARG A 93 -32.15 -4.59 -15.61
N SER A 94 -31.11 -3.78 -15.39
CA SER A 94 -30.44 -3.03 -16.46
C SER A 94 -29.93 -3.93 -17.59
N LEU A 95 -29.38 -5.10 -17.27
CA LEU A 95 -28.94 -6.06 -18.30
C LEU A 95 -30.10 -6.67 -19.09
N ARG A 96 -31.26 -6.90 -18.46
CA ARG A 96 -32.46 -7.37 -19.17
C ARG A 96 -33.05 -6.30 -20.08
N GLU A 97 -33.07 -5.05 -19.63
CA GLU A 97 -33.55 -3.91 -20.43
C GLU A 97 -32.67 -3.73 -21.67
N ILE A 98 -31.35 -3.78 -21.54
CA ILE A 98 -30.39 -3.72 -22.66
C ILE A 98 -30.54 -4.90 -23.64
N ALA A 99 -30.98 -6.07 -23.17
CA ALA A 99 -31.14 -7.25 -24.02
C ALA A 99 -32.47 -7.29 -24.78
N ILE A 100 -33.38 -6.34 -24.52
CA ILE A 100 -34.68 -6.21 -25.18
C ILE A 100 -34.64 -5.16 -26.30
N ASP A 101 -33.67 -4.23 -26.26
CA ASP A 101 -33.31 -3.31 -27.36
C ASP A 101 -32.37 -4.00 -28.39
#